data_AF-A0A8X7ZAK4-F1
#
_entry.id   AF-A0A8X7ZAK4-F1
#
_cell.length_a   1.000
_cell.length_b   1.000
_cell.length_c   1.000
_cell.angle_alpha   90.00
_cell.angle_beta   90.00
_cell.angle_gamma   90.00
#
_symmetry.space_group_name_H-M   'P 1'
#
loop_
_entity.id
_entity.type
_entity.pdbx_description
1 polymer ?
#
loop_
_entity_poly.entity_id
_entity_poly.type
_entity_poly.pdbx_seq_one_letter_code
_entity_poly.pdbx_strand_id
1 'polypeptide(L)'
;MENLPSFNIIVILLFCYVTQFILWQTLAQDLPCRTTCGSMQVKYPFGSGHGCGSPRFHPYIACSPEGDQLLLTTHTGSYPITSISYTTSTFIITPPHMSTCTSMQQSPNLGLDWASPFQLGSSTFLLLSCTPPTSSLNIKGSPVCDTSSYLCASIYTCPSVIGLGLPLFPPTNTCCVYSPANFNSKGELDLQKLNCMGFASVVSLQEHPTDPSQWQYGVELKSRGGALDDYYIDNKCNTCEISGGVCGYAPLVNSFVCVCSDTINTTMDCNTRSLQNQPELAWNSVSLLSSKSEAVDGVSGWSSFRWSSLRKRTAYS
;
A
#
# COMPACT_ATOMS: atom_id res chain seq x y z
N MET A 1 37.05 45.53 -14.03
CA MET A 1 36.43 44.62 -13.04
C MET A 1 35.06 44.24 -13.59
N GLU A 2 35.02 43.23 -14.45
CA GLU A 2 33.79 42.78 -15.10
C GLU A 2 33.64 41.28 -14.82
N ASN A 3 32.85 40.96 -13.79
CA ASN A 3 32.47 39.58 -13.44
C ASN A 3 31.06 39.63 -12.84
N LEU A 4 30.06 39.94 -13.66
CA LEU A 4 28.64 39.95 -13.26
C LEU A 4 27.65 39.10 -14.11
N PRO A 5 28.00 38.42 -15.23
CA PRO A 5 26.99 37.63 -15.96
C PRO A 5 26.78 36.21 -15.40
N SER A 6 27.77 35.63 -14.70
CA SER A 6 27.73 34.23 -14.24
C SER A 6 26.83 34.00 -13.02
N PHE A 7 26.77 34.96 -12.09
CA PHE A 7 25.97 34.84 -10.87
C PHE A 7 24.46 34.83 -11.16
N ASN A 8 24.02 35.68 -12.09
CA ASN A 8 22.61 35.77 -12.49
C ASN A 8 22.12 34.47 -13.16
N ILE A 9 22.97 33.80 -13.95
CA ILE A 9 22.62 32.54 -14.61
C ILE A 9 22.41 31.42 -13.60
N ILE A 10 23.25 31.33 -12.56
CA ILE A 10 23.14 30.31 -11.51
C ILE A 10 21.86 30.50 -10.70
N VAL A 11 21.49 31.74 -10.38
CA VAL A 11 20.25 32.06 -9.66
C VAL A 11 19.02 31.68 -10.50
N ILE A 12 19.04 31.95 -11.81
CA ILE A 12 17.95 31.56 -12.72
C ILE A 12 17.83 30.03 -12.81
N LEU A 13 18.93 29.30 -12.93
CA LEU A 13 18.91 27.83 -12.97
C LEU A 13 18.40 27.21 -11.67
N LEU A 14 18.78 27.76 -10.51
CA LEU A 14 18.25 27.36 -9.20
C LEU A 14 16.75 27.65 -9.10
N PHE A 15 16.29 28.81 -9.58
CA PHE A 15 14.87 29.16 -9.59
C PHE A 15 14.06 28.24 -10.52
N CYS A 16 14.59 27.90 -11.70
CA CYS A 16 13.99 26.91 -12.60
C CYS A 16 13.94 25.50 -11.98
N TYR A 17 15.00 25.07 -11.30
CA TYR A 17 15.04 23.78 -10.60
C TYR A 17 14.04 23.73 -9.44
N VAL A 18 13.95 24.80 -8.64
CA VAL A 18 12.99 24.93 -7.54
C VAL A 18 11.56 24.99 -8.06
N THR A 19 11.29 25.72 -9.15
CA THR A 19 9.94 25.77 -9.75
C THR A 19 9.54 24.45 -10.40
N GLN A 20 10.47 23.73 -11.05
CA GLN A 20 10.24 22.37 -11.55
C GLN A 20 9.99 21.39 -10.40
N PHE A 21 10.73 21.50 -9.30
CA PHE A 21 10.54 20.68 -8.10
C PHE A 21 9.18 20.97 -7.43
N ILE A 22 8.77 22.24 -7.34
CA ILE A 22 7.46 22.64 -6.80
C ILE A 22 6.31 22.17 -7.72
N LEU A 23 6.46 22.27 -9.05
CA LEU A 23 5.46 21.74 -9.99
C LEU A 23 5.30 20.22 -9.86
N TRP A 24 6.39 19.49 -9.61
CA TRP A 24 6.34 18.03 -9.45
C TRP A 24 5.57 17.62 -8.19
N GLN A 25 5.67 18.41 -7.11
CA GLN A 25 4.90 18.19 -5.87
C GLN A 25 3.41 18.54 -6.03
N THR A 26 3.05 19.48 -6.93
CA THR A 26 1.64 19.87 -7.13
C THR A 26 0.81 18.91 -7.98
N LEU A 27 1.44 17.96 -8.68
CA LEU A 27 0.75 16.99 -9.53
C LEU A 27 0.32 15.71 -8.79
N ALA A 28 0.72 15.54 -7.52
CA ALA A 28 0.02 14.64 -6.61
C ALA A 28 -1.28 15.33 -6.15
N GLN A 29 -2.18 15.55 -7.10
CA GLN A 29 -3.54 15.95 -6.78
C GLN A 29 -4.14 14.77 -6.01
N ASP A 30 -4.38 14.94 -4.71
CA ASP A 30 -5.07 13.94 -3.89
C ASP A 30 -6.39 13.62 -4.60
N LEU A 31 -6.41 12.48 -5.26
CA LEU A 31 -7.57 12.03 -6.01
C LEU A 31 -8.68 11.77 -4.98
N PRO A 32 -9.92 12.24 -5.20
CA PRO A 32 -10.99 11.99 -4.25
C PRO A 32 -11.09 10.50 -3.97
N CYS A 33 -11.33 10.14 -2.69
CA CYS A 33 -11.35 8.74 -2.27
C CYS A 33 -12.37 7.96 -3.10
N ARG A 34 -11.89 6.90 -3.75
CA ARG A 34 -12.69 6.03 -4.61
C ARG A 34 -13.10 4.79 -3.82
N THR A 35 -14.33 4.33 -4.03
CA THR A 35 -14.84 3.06 -3.50
C THR A 35 -14.48 1.87 -4.39
N THR A 36 -13.82 2.11 -5.52
CA THR A 36 -13.44 1.09 -6.50
C THR A 36 -12.09 1.42 -7.12
N CYS A 37 -11.34 0.37 -7.46
CA CYS A 37 -10.14 0.46 -8.29
C CYS A 37 -10.21 -0.58 -9.39
N GLY A 38 -10.35 -0.10 -10.63
CA GLY A 38 -10.90 -0.87 -11.73
C GLY A 38 -12.26 -1.47 -11.36
N SER A 39 -12.37 -2.80 -11.48
CA SER A 39 -13.56 -3.55 -11.12
C SER A 39 -13.64 -3.97 -9.64
N MET A 40 -12.57 -3.75 -8.87
CA MET A 40 -12.50 -4.19 -7.48
C MET A 40 -13.15 -3.17 -6.54
N GLN A 41 -14.10 -3.63 -5.72
CA GLN A 41 -14.65 -2.80 -4.65
C GLN A 41 -13.63 -2.68 -3.51
N VAL A 42 -13.34 -1.44 -3.11
CA VAL A 42 -12.43 -1.11 -2.01
C VAL A 42 -13.23 -0.50 -0.88
N LYS A 43 -13.24 -1.20 0.26
CA LYS A 43 -13.83 -0.78 1.53
C LYS A 43 -12.77 -0.69 2.62
N TYR A 44 -13.11 0.02 3.68
CA TYR A 44 -12.32 0.04 4.91
C TYR A 44 -12.00 -1.39 5.37
N PRO A 45 -10.76 -1.68 5.82
CA PRO A 45 -9.67 -0.75 6.14
C PRO A 45 -8.82 -0.30 4.94
N PHE A 46 -9.03 -0.87 3.75
CA PHE A 46 -8.28 -0.53 2.56
C PHE A 46 -8.81 0.79 1.96
N GLY A 47 -7.94 1.49 1.26
CA GLY A 47 -8.27 2.78 0.63
C GLY A 47 -7.73 2.85 -0.78
N SER A 48 -8.27 3.78 -1.57
CA SER A 48 -7.84 3.98 -2.95
C SER A 48 -6.45 4.62 -3.07
N GLY A 49 -5.99 5.30 -2.02
CA GLY A 49 -4.77 6.08 -2.06
C GLY A 49 -4.51 6.81 -0.75
N HIS A 50 -3.64 7.82 -0.82
CA HIS A 50 -3.25 8.63 0.33
C HIS A 50 -4.45 9.38 0.92
N GLY A 51 -4.59 9.35 2.25
CA GLY A 51 -5.75 9.92 2.94
C GLY A 51 -7.04 9.11 2.87
N CYS A 52 -7.07 7.97 2.18
CA CYS A 52 -8.24 7.09 2.06
C CYS A 52 -8.05 5.78 2.82
N GLY A 53 -9.14 5.24 3.38
CA GLY A 53 -9.10 4.04 4.21
C GLY A 53 -8.39 4.27 5.55
N SER A 54 -7.66 3.27 6.02
CA SER A 54 -6.90 3.34 7.27
C SER A 54 -5.44 3.76 7.03
N PRO A 55 -4.89 4.71 7.81
CA PRO A 55 -3.49 5.13 7.71
C PRO A 55 -2.51 3.98 7.98
N ARG A 56 -2.97 2.92 8.65
CA ARG A 56 -2.19 1.71 8.91
C ARG A 56 -1.94 0.86 7.66
N PHE A 57 -2.87 0.93 6.69
CA PHE A 57 -2.84 0.09 5.50
C PHE A 57 -2.35 0.83 4.26
N HIS A 58 -2.61 2.14 4.18
CA HIS A 58 -2.22 2.99 3.06
C HIS A 58 -0.75 2.83 2.59
N PRO A 59 0.26 2.74 3.48
CA PRO A 59 1.65 2.61 3.03
C PRO A 59 1.93 1.36 2.19
N TYR A 60 1.05 0.36 2.28
CA TYR A 60 1.21 -0.93 1.63
C TYR A 60 0.15 -1.18 0.56
N ILE A 61 -1.11 -0.79 0.78
CA ILE A 61 -2.21 -1.03 -0.14
C ILE A 61 -2.78 0.29 -0.63
N ALA A 62 -2.69 0.49 -1.93
CA ALA A 62 -3.25 1.62 -2.64
C ALA A 62 -3.54 1.22 -4.09
N CYS A 63 -4.31 2.04 -4.80
CA CYS A 63 -4.55 1.80 -6.21
C CYS A 63 -3.38 2.27 -7.06
N SER A 64 -3.22 1.65 -8.22
CA SER A 64 -2.23 2.10 -9.20
C SER A 64 -2.50 3.55 -9.58
N PRO A 65 -1.49 4.29 -10.07
CA PRO A 65 -1.66 5.67 -10.50
C PRO A 65 -2.78 5.87 -11.53
N GLU A 66 -3.01 4.87 -12.39
CA GLU A 66 -4.10 4.84 -13.38
C GLU A 66 -5.47 4.61 -12.71
N GLY A 67 -5.48 4.01 -11.52
CA GLY A 67 -6.69 3.70 -10.74
C GLY A 67 -7.38 2.41 -11.16
N ASP A 68 -6.73 1.58 -11.99
CA ASP A 68 -7.31 0.39 -12.61
C ASP A 68 -7.09 -0.88 -11.78
N GLN A 69 -6.13 -0.88 -10.87
CA GLN A 69 -5.77 -2.07 -10.08
C GLN A 69 -5.38 -1.69 -8.65
N LEU A 70 -5.84 -2.49 -7.69
CA LEU A 70 -5.39 -2.40 -6.31
C LEU A 70 -4.07 -3.17 -6.15
N LEU A 71 -3.06 -2.55 -5.55
CA LEU A 71 -1.72 -3.12 -5.42
C LEU A 71 -1.33 -3.24 -3.95
N LEU A 72 -0.67 -4.34 -3.60
CA LEU A 72 0.14 -4.47 -2.39
C LEU A 72 1.59 -4.15 -2.74
N THR A 73 2.17 -3.13 -2.13
CA THR A 73 3.59 -2.79 -2.24
C THR A 73 4.33 -3.18 -0.98
N THR A 74 5.49 -3.82 -1.18
CA THR A 74 6.39 -4.33 -0.15
C THR A 74 7.84 -3.98 -0.51
N HIS A 75 8.79 -4.23 0.38
CA HIS A 75 10.21 -4.12 0.03
C HIS A 75 10.68 -5.06 -1.10
N THR A 76 9.94 -6.13 -1.40
CA THR A 76 10.27 -7.07 -2.49
C THR A 76 9.55 -6.77 -3.81
N GLY A 77 8.62 -5.81 -3.83
CA GLY A 77 7.93 -5.38 -5.04
C GLY A 77 6.46 -5.06 -4.82
N SER A 78 5.77 -4.77 -5.93
CA SER A 78 4.34 -4.47 -5.98
C SER A 78 3.57 -5.61 -6.64
N TYR A 79 2.50 -6.04 -5.98
CA TYR A 79 1.73 -7.22 -6.35
C TYR A 79 0.26 -6.85 -6.55
N PRO A 80 -0.31 -7.16 -7.72
CA PRO A 80 -1.75 -7.10 -7.94
C PRO A 80 -2.55 -7.83 -6.88
N ILE A 81 -3.51 -7.15 -6.27
CA ILE A 81 -4.57 -7.78 -5.48
C ILE A 81 -5.68 -8.19 -6.45
N THR A 82 -6.05 -9.47 -6.44
CA THR A 82 -7.04 -10.04 -7.37
C THR A 82 -8.35 -10.41 -6.70
N SER A 83 -8.34 -10.59 -5.38
CA SER A 83 -9.55 -10.88 -4.60
C SER A 83 -9.40 -10.38 -3.16
N ILE A 84 -10.50 -9.94 -2.57
CA ILE A 84 -10.59 -9.50 -1.16
C ILE A 84 -11.81 -10.16 -0.53
N SER A 85 -11.61 -10.74 0.65
CA SER A 85 -12.67 -11.20 1.53
C SER A 85 -12.61 -10.41 2.83
N TYR A 86 -13.49 -9.42 2.95
CA TYR A 86 -13.63 -8.60 4.16
C TYR A 86 -14.09 -9.43 5.36
N THR A 87 -14.95 -10.44 5.15
CA THR A 87 -15.46 -11.33 6.21
C THR A 87 -14.37 -12.12 6.91
N THR A 88 -13.37 -12.59 6.16
CA THR A 88 -12.24 -13.38 6.70
C THR A 88 -11.00 -12.53 6.93
N SER A 89 -11.05 -11.24 6.57
CA SER A 89 -9.90 -10.32 6.53
C SER A 89 -8.71 -10.90 5.75
N THR A 90 -9.01 -11.61 4.65
CA THR A 90 -8.01 -12.18 3.74
C THR A 90 -8.12 -11.55 2.35
N PHE A 91 -7.02 -11.57 1.62
CA PHE A 91 -6.97 -11.14 0.23
C PHE A 91 -5.91 -11.95 -0.52
N ILE A 92 -6.04 -12.02 -1.84
CA ILE A 92 -5.14 -12.79 -2.70
C ILE A 92 -4.32 -11.83 -3.55
N ILE A 93 -3.00 -12.00 -3.54
CA ILE A 93 -2.09 -11.33 -4.45
C ILE A 93 -1.61 -12.27 -5.56
N THR A 94 -1.25 -11.72 -6.70
CA THR A 94 -0.66 -12.45 -7.83
C THR A 94 0.71 -11.89 -8.15
N PRO A 95 1.81 -12.48 -7.62
CA PRO A 95 3.15 -12.03 -7.96
C PRO A 95 3.44 -12.23 -9.46
N PRO A 96 3.98 -11.22 -10.17
CA PRO A 96 4.09 -11.23 -11.64
C PRO A 96 5.04 -12.31 -12.18
N HIS A 97 6.01 -12.74 -11.36
CA HIS A 97 7.00 -13.75 -11.73
C HIS A 97 6.79 -15.09 -11.00
N MET A 98 5.60 -15.32 -10.43
CA MET A 98 5.23 -16.61 -9.88
C MET A 98 4.93 -17.60 -11.01
N SER A 99 5.40 -18.84 -10.86
CA SER A 99 5.15 -19.92 -11.81
C SER A 99 3.71 -20.45 -11.70
N THR A 100 3.16 -20.87 -12.82
CA THR A 100 1.85 -21.53 -12.99
C THR A 100 1.98 -22.69 -13.98
N CYS A 101 0.91 -23.46 -14.23
CA CYS A 101 0.96 -24.53 -15.23
C CYS A 101 1.15 -24.03 -16.68
N THR A 102 0.81 -22.78 -16.97
CA THR A 102 0.91 -22.22 -18.33
C THR A 102 2.20 -21.45 -18.55
N SER A 103 2.84 -20.99 -17.47
CA SER A 103 4.10 -20.24 -17.53
C SER A 103 4.94 -20.51 -16.29
N MET A 104 6.14 -21.06 -16.47
CA MET A 104 7.12 -21.23 -15.40
C MET A 104 8.41 -20.53 -15.78
N GLN A 105 8.96 -19.79 -14.83
CA GLN A 105 10.15 -18.98 -15.02
C GLN A 105 10.83 -18.74 -13.68
N GLN A 106 12.06 -18.23 -13.71
CA GLN A 106 12.77 -17.85 -12.51
C GLN A 106 11.98 -16.77 -11.76
N SER A 107 11.77 -16.99 -10.46
CA SER A 107 11.02 -16.08 -9.60
C SER A 107 11.98 -15.29 -8.70
N PRO A 108 11.70 -14.00 -8.42
CA PRO A 108 12.38 -13.27 -7.35
C PRO A 108 11.87 -13.73 -5.98
N ASN A 109 12.51 -13.24 -4.92
CA ASN A 109 12.01 -13.42 -3.56
C ASN A 109 10.62 -12.77 -3.40
N LEU A 110 9.80 -13.37 -2.56
CA LEU A 110 8.53 -12.81 -2.11
C LEU A 110 8.64 -12.45 -0.64
N GLY A 111 8.33 -11.22 -0.26
CA GLY A 111 8.39 -10.79 1.12
C GLY A 111 7.23 -9.88 1.51
N LEU A 112 7.06 -9.72 2.81
CA LEU A 112 6.22 -8.71 3.42
C LEU A 112 7.09 -7.87 4.35
N ASP A 113 6.80 -6.58 4.43
CA ASP A 113 7.50 -5.71 5.37
C ASP A 113 7.20 -6.16 6.81
N TRP A 114 8.22 -6.21 7.65
CA TRP A 114 8.09 -6.65 9.05
C TRP A 114 7.08 -5.81 9.86
N ALA A 115 6.94 -4.53 9.51
CA ALA A 115 6.01 -3.59 10.13
C ALA A 115 4.59 -3.66 9.53
N SER A 116 4.43 -4.38 8.40
CA SER A 116 3.14 -4.47 7.72
C SER A 116 2.12 -5.23 8.58
N PRO A 117 0.83 -4.88 8.48
CA PRO A 117 -0.24 -5.59 9.19
C PRO A 117 -0.64 -6.86 8.46
N PHE A 118 0.28 -7.60 7.82
CA PHE A 118 -0.04 -8.77 7.01
C PHE A 118 0.71 -10.03 7.48
N GLN A 119 0.11 -11.18 7.17
CA GLN A 119 0.68 -12.52 7.36
C GLN A 119 0.34 -13.37 6.14
N LEU A 120 1.15 -14.39 5.91
CA LEU A 120 0.77 -15.45 4.98
C LEU A 120 -0.53 -16.11 5.45
N GLY A 121 -1.43 -16.32 4.49
CA GLY A 121 -2.65 -17.10 4.66
C GLY A 121 -2.39 -18.59 4.50
N SER A 122 -3.39 -19.30 3.97
CA SER A 122 -3.41 -20.76 3.87
C SER A 122 -2.87 -21.32 2.55
N SER A 123 -2.34 -20.46 1.66
CA SER A 123 -1.78 -20.90 0.38
C SER A 123 -0.67 -21.94 0.53
N THR A 124 -0.70 -22.94 -0.35
CA THR A 124 0.34 -23.96 -0.46
C THR A 124 1.41 -23.50 -1.43
N PHE A 125 2.67 -23.43 -0.98
CA PHE A 125 3.80 -23.05 -1.83
C PHE A 125 4.48 -24.28 -2.39
N LEU A 126 4.85 -24.20 -3.67
CA LEU A 126 5.62 -25.20 -4.39
C LEU A 126 6.93 -24.54 -4.80
N LEU A 127 8.05 -24.97 -4.24
CA LEU A 127 9.37 -24.55 -4.68
C LEU A 127 9.79 -25.43 -5.85
N LEU A 128 10.21 -24.80 -6.95
CA LEU A 128 10.42 -25.44 -8.23
C LEU A 128 11.89 -25.37 -8.64
N SER A 129 12.35 -26.44 -9.30
CA SER A 129 13.71 -26.58 -9.78
C SER A 129 14.77 -26.28 -8.72
N CYS A 130 14.60 -26.87 -7.56
CA CYS A 130 15.55 -26.84 -6.45
C CYS A 130 16.71 -27.81 -6.67
N THR A 131 17.88 -27.48 -6.13
CA THR A 131 19.04 -28.39 -6.15
C THR A 131 18.71 -29.68 -5.36
N PRO A 132 18.77 -30.86 -5.99
CA PRO A 132 18.47 -32.11 -5.32
C PRO A 132 19.59 -32.51 -4.32
N PRO A 133 19.27 -33.26 -3.25
CA PRO A 133 17.94 -33.76 -2.93
C PRO A 133 17.12 -32.73 -2.12
N THR A 134 15.87 -32.45 -2.54
CA THR A 134 14.97 -31.53 -1.82
C THR A 134 14.60 -32.00 -0.41
N SER A 135 14.79 -33.28 -0.10
CA SER A 135 14.67 -33.84 1.25
C SER A 135 15.68 -33.25 2.25
N SER A 136 16.73 -32.56 1.78
CA SER A 136 17.71 -31.87 2.61
C SER A 136 17.35 -30.41 2.91
N LEU A 137 16.27 -29.89 2.31
CA LEU A 137 15.81 -28.53 2.55
C LEU A 137 15.30 -28.40 3.98
N ASN A 138 16.11 -27.74 4.79
CA ASN A 138 15.85 -27.52 6.19
C ASN A 138 15.86 -26.02 6.49
N ILE A 139 14.88 -25.55 7.26
CA ILE A 139 14.89 -24.22 7.86
C ILE A 139 15.08 -24.41 9.35
N LYS A 140 16.15 -23.82 9.91
CA LYS A 140 16.52 -23.96 11.33
C LYS A 140 16.60 -25.42 11.81
N GLY A 141 17.05 -26.34 10.93
CA GLY A 141 17.22 -27.75 11.24
C GLY A 141 15.97 -28.62 11.15
N SER A 142 14.82 -28.06 10.75
CA SER A 142 13.59 -28.82 10.50
C SER A 142 13.34 -28.99 9.00
N PRO A 143 12.96 -30.19 8.52
CA PRO A 143 12.59 -30.41 7.12
C PRO A 143 11.35 -29.57 6.80
N VAL A 144 11.45 -28.77 5.75
CA VAL A 144 10.34 -27.94 5.27
C VAL A 144 9.61 -28.55 4.10
N CYS A 145 10.14 -29.66 3.60
CA CYS A 145 9.69 -30.29 2.38
C CYS A 145 8.77 -31.47 2.67
N ASP A 146 7.51 -31.35 2.29
CA ASP A 146 6.64 -32.51 2.19
C ASP A 146 6.92 -33.25 0.87
N THR A 147 7.75 -34.28 0.97
CA THR A 147 8.14 -35.15 -0.15
C THR A 147 7.06 -36.19 -0.51
N SER A 148 6.00 -36.31 0.30
CA SER A 148 4.92 -37.27 0.11
C SER A 148 3.74 -36.72 -0.69
N SER A 149 3.77 -35.43 -1.02
CA SER A 149 2.68 -34.75 -1.71
C SER A 149 2.73 -34.94 -3.23
N TYR A 150 1.59 -35.34 -3.80
CA TYR A 150 1.38 -35.50 -5.24
C TYR A 150 1.40 -34.18 -6.03
N LEU A 151 1.42 -33.02 -5.33
CA LEU A 151 1.38 -31.70 -5.97
C LEU A 151 2.62 -31.43 -6.82
N CYS A 152 3.81 -31.84 -6.35
CA CYS A 152 5.04 -31.74 -7.14
C CYS A 152 4.98 -32.61 -8.41
N ALA A 153 4.43 -33.83 -8.30
CA ALA A 153 4.22 -34.68 -9.47
C ALA A 153 3.23 -34.04 -10.45
N SER A 154 2.15 -33.46 -9.93
CA SER A 154 1.08 -32.84 -10.73
C SER A 154 1.60 -31.60 -11.46
N ILE A 155 2.21 -30.64 -10.78
CA ILE A 155 2.71 -29.42 -11.43
C ILE A 155 3.80 -29.70 -12.47
N TYR A 156 4.60 -30.75 -12.29
CA TYR A 156 5.62 -31.17 -13.25
C TYR A 156 5.08 -31.89 -14.49
N THR A 157 3.77 -32.17 -14.56
CA THR A 157 3.11 -32.58 -15.81
C THR A 157 2.93 -31.42 -16.79
N CYS A 158 2.99 -30.17 -16.31
CA CYS A 158 2.83 -28.98 -17.13
C CYS A 158 4.03 -28.81 -18.08
N PRO A 159 3.83 -28.66 -19.40
CA PRO A 159 4.92 -28.49 -20.36
C PRO A 159 5.80 -27.26 -20.11
N SER A 160 5.29 -26.27 -19.39
CA SER A 160 5.98 -25.03 -19.03
C SER A 160 7.24 -25.22 -18.18
N VAL A 161 7.47 -26.41 -17.61
CA VAL A 161 8.70 -26.75 -16.85
C VAL A 161 9.98 -26.46 -17.62
N ILE A 162 9.93 -26.48 -18.96
CA ILE A 162 11.05 -26.11 -19.83
C ILE A 162 11.53 -24.66 -19.60
N GLY A 163 10.63 -23.76 -19.17
CA GLY A 163 10.97 -22.38 -18.84
C GLY A 163 11.81 -22.23 -17.57
N LEU A 164 11.85 -23.28 -16.73
CA LEU A 164 12.78 -23.43 -15.61
C LEU A 164 14.04 -24.21 -16.02
N GLY A 165 14.26 -24.51 -17.31
CA GLY A 165 15.39 -25.31 -17.76
C GLY A 165 15.30 -26.81 -17.38
N LEU A 166 14.14 -27.28 -16.96
CA LEU A 166 13.89 -28.69 -16.66
C LEU A 166 13.49 -29.46 -17.93
N PRO A 167 13.85 -30.76 -18.06
CA PRO A 167 13.29 -31.60 -19.10
C PRO A 167 11.79 -31.81 -18.89
N LEU A 168 11.06 -32.24 -19.93
CA LEU A 168 9.67 -32.68 -19.78
C LEU A 168 9.60 -33.87 -18.82
N PHE A 169 8.61 -33.87 -17.93
CA PHE A 169 8.45 -34.86 -16.85
C PHE A 169 9.69 -34.98 -15.95
N PRO A 170 10.15 -33.88 -15.34
CA PRO A 170 11.34 -33.89 -14.50
C PRO A 170 11.11 -34.68 -13.20
N PRO A 171 12.18 -35.16 -12.56
CA PRO A 171 12.05 -35.89 -11.31
C PRO A 171 11.58 -34.95 -10.18
N THR A 172 10.66 -35.45 -9.36
CA THR A 172 10.03 -34.68 -8.26
C THR A 172 10.99 -34.34 -7.12
N ASN A 173 12.18 -34.94 -7.07
CA ASN A 173 13.23 -34.64 -6.09
C ASN A 173 13.91 -33.27 -6.29
N THR A 174 13.47 -32.50 -7.30
CA THR A 174 13.80 -31.09 -7.54
C THR A 174 12.65 -30.15 -7.20
N CYS A 175 11.52 -30.67 -6.70
CA CYS A 175 10.38 -29.90 -6.25
C CYS A 175 10.18 -30.08 -4.74
N CYS A 176 9.58 -29.07 -4.11
CA CYS A 176 9.30 -29.09 -2.70
C CYS A 176 7.96 -28.45 -2.35
N VAL A 177 7.07 -29.20 -1.69
CA VAL A 177 5.84 -28.64 -1.13
C VAL A 177 6.16 -28.01 0.23
N TYR A 178 6.05 -26.69 0.30
CA TYR A 178 6.30 -25.90 1.49
C TYR A 178 4.96 -25.38 2.05
N SER A 179 4.37 -26.13 2.98
CA SER A 179 3.08 -25.80 3.60
C SER A 179 3.00 -26.32 5.05
N PRO A 180 2.60 -25.50 6.05
CA PRO A 180 2.35 -24.06 5.94
C PRO A 180 3.66 -23.30 5.68
N ALA A 181 3.66 -22.45 4.65
CA ALA A 181 4.82 -21.64 4.35
C ALA A 181 5.02 -20.57 5.42
N ASN A 182 6.27 -20.35 5.80
CA ASN A 182 6.66 -19.26 6.67
C ASN A 182 7.78 -18.44 6.03
N PHE A 183 7.77 -17.16 6.32
CA PHE A 183 8.88 -16.30 5.95
C PHE A 183 10.07 -16.47 6.90
N ASN A 184 11.26 -16.19 6.38
CA ASN A 184 12.49 -16.18 7.17
C ASN A 184 12.50 -14.98 8.16
N SER A 185 13.61 -14.80 8.88
CA SER A 185 13.76 -13.69 9.84
C SER A 185 13.68 -12.29 9.23
N LYS A 186 13.77 -12.16 7.90
CA LYS A 186 13.60 -10.91 7.16
C LYS A 186 12.17 -10.69 6.65
N GLY A 187 11.25 -11.63 6.89
CA GLY A 187 9.90 -11.55 6.31
C GLY A 187 9.84 -11.96 4.84
N GLU A 188 10.80 -12.76 4.36
CA GLU A 188 10.89 -13.19 2.97
C GLU A 188 10.89 -14.72 2.78
N LEU A 189 10.33 -15.15 1.65
CA LEU A 189 10.58 -16.43 0.99
C LEU A 189 11.82 -16.25 0.10
N ASP A 190 12.96 -16.67 0.62
CA ASP A 190 14.28 -16.49 0.00
C ASP A 190 14.65 -17.73 -0.83
N LEU A 191 14.33 -17.69 -2.12
CA LEU A 191 14.53 -18.82 -3.03
C LEU A 191 16.01 -19.13 -3.25
N GLN A 192 16.87 -18.11 -3.20
CA GLN A 192 18.31 -18.27 -3.33
C GLN A 192 18.88 -19.07 -2.16
N LYS A 193 18.49 -18.74 -0.92
CA LYS A 193 18.89 -19.54 0.26
C LYS A 193 18.34 -20.96 0.23
N LEU A 194 17.16 -21.15 -0.38
CA LEU A 194 16.54 -22.46 -0.56
C LEU A 194 17.08 -23.20 -1.79
N ASN A 195 18.01 -22.59 -2.56
CA ASN A 195 18.56 -23.13 -3.80
C ASN A 195 17.49 -23.57 -4.81
N CYS A 196 16.42 -22.79 -4.95
CA CYS A 196 15.32 -23.02 -5.90
C CYS A 196 15.25 -21.89 -6.93
N MET A 197 14.90 -22.20 -8.17
CA MET A 197 14.84 -21.18 -9.24
C MET A 197 13.49 -20.46 -9.29
N GLY A 198 12.41 -21.12 -8.93
CA GLY A 198 11.07 -20.53 -8.99
C GLY A 198 10.18 -21.03 -7.86
N PHE A 199 9.01 -20.40 -7.74
CA PHE A 199 7.95 -20.93 -6.91
C PHE A 199 6.59 -20.78 -7.59
N ALA A 200 5.66 -21.65 -7.24
CA ALA A 200 4.24 -21.47 -7.44
C ALA A 200 3.56 -21.36 -6.06
N SER A 201 2.41 -20.69 -6.02
CA SER A 201 1.56 -20.64 -4.84
C SER A 201 0.12 -20.93 -5.26
N VAL A 202 -0.52 -21.84 -4.53
CA VAL A 202 -1.86 -22.36 -4.83
C VAL A 202 -2.77 -22.05 -3.65
N VAL A 203 -3.81 -21.27 -3.90
CA VAL A 203 -4.84 -20.93 -2.91
C VAL A 203 -5.81 -22.08 -2.75
N SER A 204 -6.23 -22.69 -3.86
CA SER A 204 -7.18 -23.82 -3.87
C SER A 204 -6.92 -24.72 -5.08
N LEU A 205 -7.07 -26.03 -4.86
CA LEU A 205 -6.96 -27.06 -5.89
C LEU A 205 -8.25 -27.24 -6.70
N GLN A 206 -9.33 -26.53 -6.34
CA GLN A 206 -10.65 -26.65 -6.95
C GLN A 206 -11.16 -28.12 -6.92
N GLU A 207 -11.98 -28.53 -7.89
CA GLU A 207 -12.57 -29.88 -7.98
C GLU A 207 -11.60 -30.94 -8.53
N HIS A 208 -10.53 -30.52 -9.22
CA HIS A 208 -9.60 -31.40 -9.91
C HIS A 208 -8.17 -31.26 -9.36
N PRO A 209 -7.87 -31.86 -8.19
CA PRO A 209 -6.57 -31.67 -7.53
C PRO A 209 -5.36 -32.17 -8.34
N THR A 210 -5.58 -33.11 -9.26
CA THR A 210 -4.53 -33.66 -10.14
C THR A 210 -4.35 -32.87 -11.43
N ASP A 211 -5.18 -31.88 -11.73
CA ASP A 211 -5.09 -31.05 -12.93
C ASP A 211 -4.58 -29.64 -12.58
N PRO A 212 -3.26 -29.39 -12.67
CA PRO A 212 -2.68 -28.09 -12.34
C PRO A 212 -3.14 -26.94 -13.26
N SER A 213 -3.74 -27.22 -14.41
CA SER A 213 -4.30 -26.16 -15.27
C SER A 213 -5.56 -25.53 -14.69
N GLN A 214 -6.23 -26.22 -13.76
CA GLN A 214 -7.47 -25.78 -13.11
C GLN A 214 -7.25 -25.23 -11.70
N TRP A 215 -6.01 -25.24 -11.20
CA TRP A 215 -5.71 -24.72 -9.86
C TRP A 215 -5.90 -23.21 -9.78
N GLN A 216 -6.32 -22.75 -8.60
CA GLN A 216 -6.36 -21.32 -8.30
C GLN A 216 -4.99 -20.87 -7.79
N TYR A 217 -4.22 -20.26 -8.67
CA TYR A 217 -2.92 -19.68 -8.34
C TYR A 217 -3.04 -18.33 -7.64
N GLY A 218 -2.18 -18.09 -6.67
CA GLY A 218 -2.12 -16.84 -5.92
C GLY A 218 -1.54 -17.05 -4.52
N VAL A 219 -1.17 -15.95 -3.89
CA VAL A 219 -0.73 -15.94 -2.48
C VAL A 219 -1.83 -15.30 -1.66
N GLU A 220 -2.48 -16.10 -0.82
CA GLU A 220 -3.41 -15.60 0.18
C GLU A 220 -2.62 -14.93 1.30
N LEU A 221 -3.05 -13.72 1.65
CA LEU A 221 -2.57 -12.97 2.78
C LEU A 221 -3.71 -12.70 3.73
N LYS A 222 -3.42 -12.77 5.03
CA LYS A 222 -4.34 -12.40 6.10
C LYS A 222 -3.86 -11.09 6.72
N SER A 223 -4.77 -10.15 6.89
CA SER A 223 -4.46 -8.98 7.70
C SER A 223 -4.39 -9.37 9.19
N ARG A 224 -3.31 -8.97 9.88
CA ARG A 224 -3.18 -9.06 11.33
C ARG A 224 -4.23 -8.17 11.99
N GLY A 225 -5.32 -8.79 12.43
CA GLY A 225 -6.22 -8.25 13.43
C GLY A 225 -5.50 -8.14 14.78
N GLY A 226 -4.77 -7.04 14.96
CA GLY A 226 -4.58 -6.47 16.30
C GLY A 226 -5.44 -5.21 16.52
N ALA A 227 -6.04 -4.67 15.46
CA ALA A 227 -6.94 -3.53 15.46
C ALA A 227 -7.44 -3.32 14.02
N LEU A 228 -8.31 -4.21 13.53
CA LEU A 228 -9.50 -3.71 12.84
C LEU A 228 -10.45 -3.13 13.90
N ASP A 229 -10.34 -3.64 15.13
CA ASP A 229 -11.08 -3.23 16.33
C ASP A 229 -10.53 -1.97 17.02
N ASP A 230 -10.39 -0.84 16.32
CA ASP A 230 -10.90 0.34 17.03
C ASP A 230 -12.39 0.37 16.69
N TYR A 231 -13.18 -0.37 17.48
CA TYR A 231 -14.64 -0.43 17.36
C TYR A 231 -15.24 0.97 17.16
N TYR A 232 -14.59 1.98 17.73
CA TYR A 232 -14.94 3.38 17.54
C TYR A 232 -14.72 3.88 16.10
N ILE A 233 -13.58 3.56 15.47
CA ILE A 233 -13.27 3.90 14.07
C ILE A 233 -14.13 3.09 13.11
N ASP A 234 -14.37 1.80 13.37
CA ASP A 234 -15.27 0.98 12.57
C ASP A 234 -16.70 1.53 12.60
N ASN A 235 -17.19 1.91 13.78
CA ASN A 235 -18.53 2.51 13.90
C ASN A 235 -18.62 3.89 13.21
N LYS A 236 -17.57 4.71 13.31
CA LYS A 236 -17.47 5.98 12.56
C LYS A 236 -17.45 5.74 11.06
N CYS A 237 -16.67 4.76 10.61
CA CYS A 237 -16.56 4.43 9.21
C CYS A 237 -17.89 3.91 8.65
N ASN A 238 -18.54 2.99 9.36
CA ASN A 238 -19.87 2.50 8.99
C ASN A 238 -20.90 3.64 8.91
N THR A 239 -20.88 4.58 9.86
CA THR A 239 -21.76 5.76 9.81
C THR A 239 -21.48 6.62 8.58
N CYS A 240 -20.21 6.86 8.28
CA CYS A 240 -19.77 7.60 7.09
C CYS A 240 -20.24 6.92 5.78
N GLU A 241 -20.02 5.61 5.65
CA GLU A 241 -20.41 4.84 4.46
C GLU A 241 -21.94 4.82 4.27
N ILE A 242 -22.72 4.68 5.36
CA ILE A 242 -24.19 4.76 5.31
C ILE A 242 -24.67 6.13 4.82
N SER A 243 -23.96 7.20 5.18
CA SER A 243 -24.26 8.56 4.72
C SER A 243 -23.80 8.87 3.28
N GLY A 244 -23.21 7.88 2.58
CA GLY A 244 -22.70 8.03 1.22
C GLY A 244 -21.28 8.58 1.12
N GLY A 245 -20.55 8.65 2.24
CA GLY A 245 -19.15 9.05 2.28
C GLY A 245 -18.18 7.89 2.13
N VAL A 246 -16.89 8.21 2.00
CA VAL A 246 -15.79 7.26 1.98
C VAL A 246 -14.90 7.48 3.20
N CYS A 247 -14.58 6.41 3.92
CA CYS A 247 -13.71 6.50 5.09
C CYS A 247 -12.28 6.86 4.68
N GLY A 248 -11.70 7.81 5.40
CA GLY A 248 -10.34 8.26 5.19
C GLY A 248 -9.70 8.78 6.47
N TYR A 249 -8.56 9.42 6.30
CA TYR A 249 -7.80 10.04 7.38
C TYR A 249 -7.12 11.32 6.92
N ALA A 250 -6.92 12.26 7.84
CA ALA A 250 -6.12 13.44 7.59
C ALA A 250 -4.62 13.08 7.69
N PRO A 251 -3.82 13.17 6.61
CA PRO A 251 -2.47 12.62 6.60
C PRO A 251 -1.50 13.21 7.63
N LEU A 252 -1.68 14.47 8.02
CA LEU A 252 -0.79 15.15 8.97
C LEU A 252 -0.90 14.61 10.40
N VAL A 253 -2.08 14.17 10.80
CA VAL A 253 -2.39 13.77 12.18
C VAL A 253 -2.97 12.35 12.28
N ASN A 254 -3.15 11.67 11.14
CA ASN A 254 -3.76 10.34 11.03
C ASN A 254 -5.13 10.23 11.72
N SER A 255 -5.86 11.34 11.84
CA SER A 255 -7.20 11.35 12.42
C SER A 255 -8.24 10.93 11.39
N PHE A 256 -9.23 10.14 11.81
CA PHE A 256 -10.35 9.74 10.95
C PHE A 256 -11.08 10.94 10.34
N VAL A 257 -11.41 10.82 9.05
CA VAL A 257 -12.19 11.78 8.28
C VAL A 257 -13.21 11.02 7.44
N CYS A 258 -14.45 11.50 7.43
CA CYS A 258 -15.46 11.09 6.48
C CYS A 258 -15.34 11.97 5.23
N VAL A 259 -14.91 11.38 4.12
CA VAL A 259 -14.72 12.07 2.85
C VAL A 259 -16.04 12.08 2.08
N CYS A 260 -16.59 13.26 1.84
CA CYS A 260 -17.90 13.42 1.24
C CYS A 260 -17.78 13.97 -0.18
N SER A 261 -18.52 13.39 -1.14
CA SER A 261 -18.42 13.79 -2.55
C SER A 261 -18.97 15.19 -2.82
N ASP A 262 -20.05 15.57 -2.13
CA ASP A 262 -20.80 16.80 -2.41
C ASP A 262 -20.77 17.83 -1.25
N THR A 263 -20.13 17.49 -0.13
CA THR A 263 -20.08 18.32 1.07
C THR A 263 -18.66 18.43 1.62
N ILE A 264 -18.47 19.29 2.62
CA ILE A 264 -17.20 19.39 3.33
C ILE A 264 -16.93 18.06 4.06
N ASN A 265 -15.69 17.61 4.03
CA ASN A 265 -15.23 16.46 4.81
C ASN A 265 -15.55 16.65 6.30
N THR A 266 -16.09 15.63 6.95
CA THR A 266 -16.50 15.71 8.36
C THR A 266 -15.78 14.68 9.22
N THR A 267 -16.10 14.61 10.50
CA THR A 267 -15.52 13.64 11.45
C THR A 267 -16.37 12.38 11.64
N MET A 268 -17.56 12.29 11.01
CA MET A 268 -18.49 11.17 11.24
C MET A 268 -19.42 10.85 10.06
N ASP A 269 -20.10 11.84 9.45
CA ASP A 269 -21.10 11.60 8.39
C ASP A 269 -21.19 12.74 7.35
N CYS A 270 -21.79 12.48 6.19
CA CYS A 270 -22.03 13.47 5.14
C CYS A 270 -23.40 14.17 5.27
N ASN A 271 -24.04 14.13 6.44
CA ASN A 271 -25.35 14.74 6.63
C ASN A 271 -25.23 16.25 6.80
N THR A 272 -25.79 17.04 5.88
CA THR A 272 -25.75 18.52 5.92
C THR A 272 -26.33 19.16 7.20
N ARG A 273 -27.16 18.44 7.97
CA ARG A 273 -27.74 18.93 9.24
C ARG A 273 -26.77 18.92 10.42
N SER A 274 -25.70 18.10 10.39
CA SER A 274 -24.70 18.07 11.46
C SER A 274 -23.81 19.33 11.45
N LEU A 275 -23.64 19.95 10.27
CA LEU A 275 -22.89 21.21 10.09
C LEU A 275 -23.61 22.45 10.65
N GLN A 276 -24.94 22.42 10.85
CA GLN A 276 -25.68 23.55 11.44
C GLN A 276 -25.54 23.66 12.97
N ASN A 277 -25.07 22.60 13.64
CA ASN A 277 -24.96 22.54 15.10
C ASN A 277 -23.52 22.65 15.64
N GLN A 278 -22.51 22.87 14.80
CA GLN A 278 -21.10 23.00 15.20
C GLN A 278 -20.42 24.16 14.44
N PRO A 279 -20.34 25.37 15.02
CA PRO A 279 -19.71 26.53 14.36
C PRO A 279 -18.17 26.47 14.26
N GLU A 280 -17.49 25.48 14.84
CA GLU A 280 -16.04 25.56 15.11
C GLU A 280 -15.12 24.65 14.27
N LEU A 281 -15.62 23.83 13.34
CA LEU A 281 -14.75 22.90 12.57
C LEU A 281 -14.97 22.94 11.05
N ALA A 282 -15.20 24.14 10.49
CA ALA A 282 -15.13 24.37 9.05
C ALA A 282 -13.67 24.63 8.62
N TRP A 283 -12.97 23.59 8.16
CA TRP A 283 -11.68 23.76 7.50
C TRP A 283 -11.91 24.19 6.04
N ASN A 284 -11.83 25.50 5.80
CA ASN A 284 -11.82 26.06 4.45
C ASN A 284 -10.42 25.92 3.84
N SER A 285 -10.22 25.00 2.90
CA SER A 285 -9.10 25.06 1.97
C SER A 285 -9.48 25.90 0.75
N VAL A 286 -9.00 27.15 0.77
CA VAL A 286 -8.61 28.02 -0.36
C VAL A 286 -9.70 28.45 -1.36
N SER A 287 -10.11 29.71 -1.21
CA SER A 287 -10.29 30.62 -2.36
C SER A 287 -9.59 31.95 -2.07
N LEU A 288 -8.61 32.27 -2.91
CA LEU A 288 -7.85 33.52 -2.97
C LEU A 288 -8.79 34.73 -2.89
N LEU A 289 -8.73 35.52 -1.82
CA LEU A 289 -9.20 36.90 -1.86
C LEU A 289 -8.10 37.78 -2.43
N SER A 290 -8.28 38.16 -3.69
CA SER A 290 -7.71 39.38 -4.27
C SER A 290 -8.12 40.55 -3.38
N SER A 291 -7.16 41.17 -2.68
CA SER A 291 -7.38 42.45 -2.02
C SER A 291 -7.46 43.52 -3.11
N LYS A 292 -8.70 43.90 -3.44
CA LYS A 292 -8.99 45.12 -4.17
C LYS A 292 -8.69 46.29 -3.23
N SER A 293 -7.67 47.06 -3.55
CA SER A 293 -7.34 48.31 -2.87
C SER A 293 -8.45 49.34 -3.14
N GLU A 294 -9.27 49.63 -2.14
CA GLU A 294 -10.08 50.85 -2.12
C GLU A 294 -9.32 51.93 -1.35
N ALA A 295 -9.00 52.98 -2.08
CA ALA A 295 -8.43 54.22 -1.57
C ALA A 295 -9.46 54.96 -0.72
N VAL A 296 -9.05 55.42 0.46
CA VAL A 296 -9.74 56.50 1.18
C VAL A 296 -8.70 57.49 1.67
N ASP A 297 -8.67 58.65 1.02
CA ASP A 297 -7.94 59.85 1.42
C ASP A 297 -8.49 60.40 2.75
N GLY A 298 -7.61 60.86 3.64
CA GLY A 298 -8.06 61.43 4.93
C GLY A 298 -6.98 61.90 5.91
N VAL A 299 -6.09 62.79 5.44
CA VAL A 299 -5.30 63.83 6.12
C VAL A 299 -5.30 63.98 7.67
N SER A 300 -4.06 64.16 8.18
CA SER A 300 -3.56 64.99 9.32
C SER A 300 -3.29 64.37 10.70
N GLY A 301 -2.09 64.69 11.23
CA GLY A 301 -1.86 64.83 12.68
C GLY A 301 -0.51 64.30 13.20
N TRP A 302 0.45 65.20 13.41
CA TRP A 302 1.78 64.97 13.98
C TRP A 302 1.81 64.28 15.36
N SER A 303 2.84 63.47 15.65
CA SER A 303 4.02 63.88 16.46
C SER A 303 4.70 62.73 17.25
N SER A 304 6.02 62.72 17.12
CA SER A 304 7.05 62.47 18.14
C SER A 304 7.34 61.06 18.69
N PHE A 305 8.49 60.56 18.24
CA PHE A 305 9.41 59.69 18.97
C PHE A 305 9.84 60.29 20.32
N ARG A 306 9.87 59.47 21.39
CA ARG A 306 10.84 59.65 22.49
C ARG A 306 11.20 58.33 23.19
N TRP A 307 12.51 58.13 23.31
CA TRP A 307 13.19 57.04 24.00
C TRP A 307 13.20 57.24 25.53
N SER A 308 13.15 56.12 26.28
CA SER A 308 13.78 55.83 27.59
C SER A 308 12.94 54.76 28.31
N SER A 309 13.40 53.92 29.24
CA SER A 309 14.68 53.37 29.67
C SER A 309 14.32 52.44 30.85
N LEU A 310 14.89 51.23 30.88
CA LEU A 310 15.22 50.42 32.07
C LEU A 310 14.21 50.29 33.24
N ARG A 311 13.67 49.08 33.46
CA ARG A 311 13.91 48.35 34.73
C ARG A 311 13.58 46.85 34.67
N LYS A 312 14.50 46.06 35.21
CA LYS A 312 14.48 44.60 35.48
C LYS A 312 13.44 44.21 36.55
N ARG A 313 12.91 42.97 36.44
CA ARG A 313 12.85 41.86 37.44
C ARG A 313 11.66 40.93 37.12
N THR A 314 11.90 39.73 36.60
CA THR A 314 11.93 38.41 37.31
C THR A 314 10.64 38.03 38.03
N ALA A 315 9.97 36.96 37.57
CA ALA A 315 9.95 35.67 38.26
C ALA A 315 9.20 34.63 37.39
N TYR A 316 9.82 33.46 37.25
CA TYR A 316 9.28 32.24 36.63
C TYR A 316 9.19 31.22 37.77
N SER A 317 8.01 30.66 37.99
CA SER A 317 7.77 29.28 38.41
C SER A 317 6.29 29.01 38.24
#